data_AF-A0A7R9AJH1-F1
#
_entry.id   AF-A0A7R9AJH1-F1
#
_cell.length_a   1.000
_cell.length_b   1.000
_cell.length_c   1.000
_cell.angle_alpha   90.00
_cell.angle_beta   90.00
_cell.angle_gamma   90.00
#
_symmetry.space_group_name_H-M   'P 1'
#
loop_
_entity.id
_entity.type
_entity.pdbx_description
1 polymer ?
#
loop_
_entity_poly.entity_id
_entity_poly.type
_entity_poly.pdbx_seq_one_letter_code
_entity_poly.pdbx_strand_id
1 'polypeptide(L)'
;PEIDQGLLEIKAAARDPGVRAKIAVYAHDKRIDPIGTCVGVRGTRITAVRNELGNEAIDIVLWSEDPAQMAIQSLAPAVVKSIVVDEDNHSMDVVVDDSELAIAIGRGGQNVRLASELTGWQINIITPEESEKRQEAESGATRALFVDKLDIDEDVADILIAEGFASLEEVAYVPLEEMLEIEEFDEDIVNELRNRARNALLTIEIAREENIEAVSQDIRDIQALTPTMIADLAQAGVNTLDDLAELAIDELQTIIPALDE
;
A
#
# COMPACT_ATOMS: atom_id res chain seq x y z
N PRO A 1 13.76 -30.87 -12.87
CA PRO A 1 13.40 -31.32 -14.23
C PRO A 1 12.39 -30.41 -14.92
N GLU A 2 11.20 -30.22 -14.32
CA GLU A 2 10.12 -29.42 -14.91
C GLU A 2 10.49 -27.93 -14.96
N ILE A 3 11.22 -27.45 -13.94
CA ILE A 3 11.83 -26.11 -13.92
C ILE A 3 12.89 -25.99 -15.04
N ASP A 4 13.80 -26.96 -15.14
CA ASP A 4 14.88 -26.95 -16.16
C ASP A 4 14.35 -27.00 -17.59
N GLN A 5 13.17 -27.60 -17.78
CA GLN A 5 12.46 -27.70 -19.06
C GLN A 5 11.62 -26.46 -19.39
N GLY A 6 11.54 -25.47 -18.49
CA GLY A 6 10.72 -24.27 -18.66
C GLY A 6 9.22 -24.51 -18.56
N LEU A 7 8.80 -25.66 -18.02
CA LEU A 7 7.38 -26.00 -17.84
C LEU A 7 6.79 -25.37 -16.57
N LEU A 8 7.67 -25.14 -15.59
CA LEU A 8 7.38 -24.51 -14.31
C LEU A 8 8.44 -23.45 -14.03
N GLU A 9 8.04 -22.37 -13.39
CA GLU A 9 8.91 -21.27 -13.02
C GLU A 9 8.74 -20.95 -11.53
N ILE A 10 9.84 -20.66 -10.84
CA ILE A 10 9.81 -20.04 -9.52
C ILE A 10 9.78 -18.53 -9.75
N LYS A 11 8.68 -17.88 -9.38
CA LYS A 11 8.45 -16.45 -9.62
C LYS A 11 9.02 -15.59 -8.51
N ALA A 12 8.91 -16.05 -7.27
CA ALA A 12 9.40 -15.34 -6.10
C ALA A 12 9.76 -16.33 -4.98
N ALA A 13 10.65 -15.91 -4.10
CA ALA A 13 10.97 -16.65 -2.88
C ALA A 13 11.30 -15.66 -1.76
N ALA A 14 10.69 -15.88 -0.59
CA ALA A 14 10.99 -15.17 0.65
C ALA A 14 11.47 -16.21 1.69
N ARG A 15 12.51 -15.88 2.45
CA ARG A 15 13.21 -16.90 3.24
C ARG A 15 13.84 -16.35 4.50
N ASP A 16 13.50 -17.00 5.62
CA ASP A 16 14.26 -17.00 6.87
C ASP A 16 15.14 -18.25 6.92
N PRO A 17 16.45 -18.12 6.65
CA PRO A 17 17.33 -19.28 6.53
C PRO A 17 17.32 -20.17 7.78
N GLY A 18 17.10 -21.46 7.57
CA GLY A 18 17.06 -22.47 8.63
C GLY A 18 15.77 -22.50 9.46
N VAL A 19 14.80 -21.63 9.17
CA VAL A 19 13.51 -21.60 9.87
C VAL A 19 12.35 -21.84 8.93
N ARG A 20 12.09 -20.91 8.00
CA ARG A 20 10.95 -20.99 7.09
C ARG A 20 11.19 -20.25 5.78
N ALA A 21 10.70 -20.79 4.68
CA ALA A 21 10.64 -20.14 3.38
C ALA A 21 9.24 -20.26 2.77
N LYS A 22 8.88 -19.27 1.97
CA LYS A 22 7.74 -19.32 1.06
C LYS A 22 8.25 -19.18 -0.37
N ILE A 23 7.73 -19.99 -1.28
CA ILE A 23 8.13 -20.01 -2.68
C ILE A 23 6.89 -19.95 -3.55
N ALA A 24 6.82 -18.95 -4.43
CA ALA A 24 5.74 -18.77 -5.37
C ALA A 24 6.09 -19.41 -6.72
N VAL A 25 5.24 -20.31 -7.19
CA VAL A 25 5.47 -21.07 -8.42
C VAL A 25 4.37 -20.85 -9.44
N TYR A 26 4.76 -20.82 -10.71
CA TYR A 26 3.88 -20.66 -11.85
C TYR A 26 4.09 -21.80 -12.85
N ALA A 27 3.01 -22.40 -13.35
CA ALA A 27 3.07 -23.38 -14.43
C ALA A 27 2.74 -22.72 -15.77
N HIS A 28 3.66 -22.80 -16.74
CA HIS A 28 3.42 -22.36 -18.11
C HIS A 28 2.49 -23.31 -18.88
N ASP A 29 2.51 -24.60 -18.52
CA ASP A 29 1.60 -25.61 -19.05
C ASP A 29 0.45 -25.86 -18.05
N LYS A 30 -0.78 -25.56 -18.47
CA LYS A 30 -2.01 -25.75 -17.68
C LYS A 30 -2.27 -27.21 -17.26
N ARG A 31 -1.58 -28.17 -17.87
CA ARG A 31 -1.71 -29.61 -17.53
C ARG A 31 -0.85 -30.02 -16.34
N ILE A 32 0.04 -29.14 -15.88
CA ILE A 32 0.95 -29.39 -14.78
C ILE A 32 0.36 -28.77 -13.53
N ASP A 33 0.26 -29.56 -12.47
CA ASP A 33 0.04 -29.04 -11.12
C ASP A 33 1.37 -28.55 -10.56
N PRO A 34 1.60 -27.23 -10.43
CA PRO A 34 2.89 -26.71 -10.00
C PRO A 34 3.22 -27.07 -8.55
N ILE A 35 2.23 -27.08 -7.65
CA ILE A 35 2.47 -27.42 -6.24
C ILE A 35 2.80 -28.90 -6.14
N GLY A 36 1.97 -29.79 -6.69
CA GLY A 36 2.22 -31.23 -6.67
C GLY A 36 3.54 -31.60 -7.37
N THR A 37 3.90 -30.85 -8.41
CA THR A 37 5.18 -30.98 -9.07
C THR A 37 6.32 -30.55 -8.15
N CYS A 38 6.28 -29.44 -7.44
CA CYS A 38 7.37 -29.11 -6.51
C CYS A 38 7.43 -30.05 -5.29
N VAL A 39 6.29 -30.51 -4.79
CA VAL A 39 6.19 -31.40 -3.61
C VAL A 39 6.67 -32.82 -3.91
N GLY A 40 6.31 -33.36 -5.08
CA GLY A 40 6.59 -34.75 -5.46
C GLY A 40 5.68 -35.76 -4.77
N VAL A 41 5.77 -37.03 -5.20
CA VAL A 41 4.92 -38.11 -4.66
C VAL A 41 5.15 -38.23 -3.15
N ARG A 42 4.10 -38.00 -2.36
CA ARG A 42 4.14 -37.99 -0.88
C ARG A 42 5.20 -37.04 -0.30
N GLY A 43 5.48 -35.92 -0.96
CA GLY A 43 6.43 -34.93 -0.46
C GLY A 43 7.90 -35.29 -0.65
N THR A 44 8.21 -36.33 -1.41
CA THR A 44 9.60 -36.81 -1.57
C THR A 44 10.58 -35.73 -2.04
N ARG A 45 10.17 -34.84 -2.96
CA ARG A 45 11.03 -33.78 -3.47
C ARG A 45 11.21 -32.66 -2.46
N ILE A 46 10.12 -32.16 -1.89
CA ILE A 46 10.21 -31.07 -0.90
C ILE A 46 10.92 -31.52 0.38
N THR A 47 10.70 -32.74 0.85
CA THR A 47 11.39 -33.29 2.02
C THR A 47 12.90 -33.40 1.80
N ALA A 48 13.35 -33.77 0.58
CA ALA A 48 14.78 -33.80 0.26
C ALA A 48 15.42 -32.41 0.40
N VAL A 49 14.78 -31.37 -0.17
CA VAL A 49 15.25 -29.98 -0.06
C VAL A 49 15.23 -29.50 1.39
N ARG A 50 14.16 -29.78 2.15
CA ARG A 50 14.09 -29.43 3.58
C ARG A 50 15.23 -30.05 4.38
N ASN A 51 15.59 -31.30 4.10
CA ASN A 51 16.70 -31.98 4.77
C ASN A 51 18.05 -31.32 4.44
N GLU A 52 18.27 -30.88 3.20
CA GLU A 52 19.47 -30.14 2.80
C GLU A 52 19.55 -28.75 3.45
N LEU A 53 18.40 -28.14 3.73
CA LEU A 53 18.29 -26.83 4.38
C LEU A 53 18.12 -26.92 5.92
N GLY A 54 18.51 -28.03 6.54
CA GLY A 54 18.52 -28.15 8.00
C GLY A 54 17.12 -28.26 8.63
N ASN A 55 16.18 -28.91 7.92
CA ASN A 55 14.76 -29.04 8.28
C ASN A 55 13.96 -27.73 8.26
N GLU A 56 14.40 -26.74 7.47
CA GLU A 56 13.65 -25.53 7.18
C GLU A 56 12.21 -25.85 6.74
N ALA A 57 11.21 -25.10 7.23
CA ALA A 57 9.84 -25.22 6.76
C ALA A 57 9.68 -24.53 5.40
N ILE A 58 9.20 -25.23 4.38
CA ILE A 58 9.06 -24.65 3.04
C ILE A 58 7.60 -24.75 2.62
N ASP A 59 6.98 -23.59 2.44
CA ASP A 59 5.65 -23.46 1.86
C ASP A 59 5.77 -23.18 0.38
N ILE A 60 5.03 -23.91 -0.44
CA ILE A 60 4.96 -23.70 -1.89
C ILE A 60 3.55 -23.21 -2.20
N VAL A 61 3.45 -22.02 -2.80
CA VAL A 61 2.19 -21.34 -3.09
C VAL A 61 2.06 -21.07 -4.59
N LEU A 62 0.83 -20.95 -5.08
CA LEU A 62 0.59 -20.55 -6.46
C LEU A 62 0.89 -19.06 -6.62
N TRP A 63 1.69 -18.73 -7.63
CA TRP A 63 1.88 -17.35 -8.02
C TRP A 63 0.67 -16.83 -8.81
N SER A 64 0.30 -15.58 -8.58
CA SER A 64 -0.76 -14.86 -9.28
C SER A 64 -0.29 -13.47 -9.69
N GLU A 65 -0.75 -12.99 -10.84
CA GLU A 65 -0.57 -11.59 -11.27
C GLU A 65 -1.44 -10.63 -10.46
N ASP A 66 -2.64 -11.09 -10.06
CA ASP A 66 -3.52 -10.34 -9.17
C ASP A 66 -2.88 -10.30 -7.76
N PRO A 67 -2.50 -9.09 -7.27
CA PRO A 67 -1.86 -8.91 -5.97
C PRO A 67 -2.70 -9.42 -4.81
N ALA A 68 -4.03 -9.26 -4.85
CA ALA A 68 -4.92 -9.71 -3.80
C ALA A 68 -4.94 -11.25 -3.73
N GLN A 69 -5.03 -11.92 -4.88
CA GLN A 69 -4.91 -13.38 -4.94
C GLN A 69 -3.52 -13.85 -4.47
N MET A 70 -2.46 -13.14 -4.86
CA MET A 70 -1.11 -13.46 -4.43
C MET A 70 -0.95 -13.35 -2.90
N ALA A 71 -1.54 -12.34 -2.26
CA ALA A 71 -1.58 -12.19 -0.82
C ALA A 71 -2.32 -13.33 -0.11
N ILE A 72 -3.50 -13.72 -0.63
CA ILE A 72 -4.28 -14.87 -0.09
C ILE A 72 -3.44 -16.14 -0.13
N GLN A 73 -2.80 -16.43 -1.27
CA GLN A 73 -1.96 -17.63 -1.41
C GLN A 73 -0.76 -17.59 -0.46
N SER A 74 -0.15 -16.42 -0.30
CA SER A 74 1.06 -16.24 0.52
C SER A 74 0.80 -16.38 2.02
N LEU A 75 -0.39 -16.01 2.49
CA LEU A 75 -0.79 -16.11 3.90
C LEU A 75 -1.24 -17.52 4.32
N ALA A 76 -1.38 -18.45 3.38
CA ALA A 76 -1.70 -19.84 3.67
C ALA A 76 -0.78 -20.39 4.78
N PRO A 77 -1.34 -21.10 5.79
CA PRO A 77 -2.68 -21.71 5.81
C PRO A 77 -3.81 -20.84 6.35
N ALA A 78 -3.57 -19.57 6.69
CA ALA A 78 -4.61 -18.72 7.25
C ALA A 78 -5.74 -18.46 6.24
N VAL A 79 -6.98 -18.43 6.71
CA VAL A 79 -8.15 -18.15 5.87
C VAL A 79 -8.42 -16.64 5.86
N VAL A 80 -8.31 -16.04 4.68
CA VAL A 80 -8.59 -14.63 4.45
C VAL A 80 -10.08 -14.41 4.18
N LYS A 81 -10.66 -13.38 4.81
CA LYS A 81 -12.07 -13.00 4.65
C LYS A 81 -12.26 -11.97 3.55
N SER A 82 -11.48 -10.90 3.57
CA SER A 82 -11.48 -9.84 2.57
C SER A 82 -10.13 -9.13 2.57
N ILE A 83 -9.84 -8.40 1.49
CA ILE A 83 -8.63 -7.60 1.35
C ILE A 83 -9.05 -6.22 0.86
N VAL A 84 -8.56 -5.18 1.51
CA VAL A 84 -8.60 -3.80 1.01
C VAL A 84 -7.22 -3.48 0.49
N VAL A 85 -7.14 -3.04 -0.77
CA VAL A 85 -5.88 -2.73 -1.46
C VAL A 85 -5.73 -1.23 -1.53
N ASP A 86 -4.56 -0.75 -1.11
CA ASP A 86 -4.13 0.63 -1.26
C ASP A 86 -2.98 0.65 -2.28
N GLU A 87 -3.33 1.00 -3.53
CA GLU A 87 -2.38 1.00 -4.64
C GLU A 87 -1.34 2.12 -4.51
N ASP A 88 -1.72 3.27 -3.93
CA ASP A 88 -0.86 4.44 -3.78
C ASP A 88 0.27 4.17 -2.79
N ASN A 89 -0.06 3.54 -1.65
CA ASN A 89 0.92 3.18 -0.62
C ASN A 89 1.54 1.79 -0.84
N HIS A 90 1.19 1.10 -1.93
CA HIS A 90 1.61 -0.28 -2.21
C HIS A 90 1.41 -1.22 -1.00
N SER A 91 0.25 -1.09 -0.37
CA SER A 91 -0.11 -1.77 0.87
C SER A 91 -1.48 -2.45 0.80
N MET A 92 -1.70 -3.40 1.70
CA MET A 92 -2.94 -4.17 1.78
C MET A 92 -3.34 -4.41 3.21
N ASP A 93 -4.61 -4.16 3.50
CA ASP A 93 -5.25 -4.55 4.74
C ASP A 93 -6.00 -5.88 4.53
N VAL A 94 -5.45 -6.94 5.11
CA VAL A 94 -6.00 -8.28 5.03
C VAL A 94 -6.84 -8.56 6.26
N VAL A 95 -8.15 -8.71 6.03
CA VAL A 95 -9.12 -8.97 7.08
C VAL A 95 -9.23 -10.48 7.32
N VAL A 96 -9.05 -10.89 8.57
CA VAL A 96 -9.18 -12.28 9.01
C VAL A 96 -10.06 -12.35 10.27
N ASP A 97 -10.75 -13.47 10.47
CA ASP A 97 -11.48 -13.67 11.72
C ASP A 97 -10.51 -13.84 12.90
N ASP A 98 -10.95 -13.56 14.13
CA ASP A 98 -10.11 -13.59 15.34
C ASP A 98 -9.37 -14.93 15.54
N SER A 99 -10.00 -16.04 15.12
CA SER A 99 -9.41 -17.38 15.21
C SER A 99 -8.23 -17.58 14.25
N GLU A 100 -8.18 -16.83 13.14
CA GLU A 100 -7.16 -16.91 12.11
C GLU A 100 -6.04 -15.88 12.31
N LEU A 101 -6.28 -14.82 13.09
CA LEU A 101 -5.33 -13.72 13.33
C LEU A 101 -3.93 -14.21 13.75
N ALA A 102 -3.86 -15.11 14.73
CA ALA A 102 -2.59 -15.64 15.22
C ALA A 102 -1.87 -16.52 14.16
N ILE A 103 -2.62 -17.20 13.31
CA ILE A 103 -2.08 -18.05 12.23
C ILE A 103 -1.53 -17.17 11.11
N ALA A 104 -2.31 -16.15 10.71
CA ALA A 104 -1.97 -15.20 9.66
C ALA A 104 -0.70 -14.41 10.02
N ILE A 105 -0.58 -13.92 11.25
CA ILE A 105 0.62 -13.21 11.73
C ILE A 105 1.80 -14.20 11.85
N GLY A 106 1.55 -15.39 12.41
CA GLY A 106 2.57 -16.39 12.70
C GLY A 106 3.46 -15.99 13.88
N ARG A 107 4.33 -16.92 14.29
CA ARG A 107 5.22 -16.72 15.45
C ARG A 107 6.16 -15.53 15.20
N GLY A 108 6.02 -14.47 16.00
CA GLY A 108 6.84 -13.26 15.87
C GLY A 108 6.63 -12.51 14.55
N GLY A 109 5.45 -12.61 13.93
CA GLY A 109 5.17 -11.97 12.64
C GLY A 109 5.81 -12.65 11.43
N GLN A 110 6.38 -13.84 11.61
CA GLN A 110 7.11 -14.52 10.53
C GLN A 110 6.25 -14.80 9.29
N ASN A 111 4.97 -15.16 9.45
CA ASN A 111 4.16 -15.55 8.31
C ASN A 111 3.79 -14.34 7.45
N VAL A 112 3.35 -13.25 8.09
CA VAL A 112 3.03 -11.99 7.40
C VAL A 112 4.27 -11.37 6.79
N ARG A 113 5.41 -11.35 7.48
CA ARG A 113 6.65 -10.80 6.92
C ARG A 113 7.11 -11.55 5.68
N LEU A 114 7.14 -12.89 5.73
CA LEU A 114 7.48 -13.69 4.55
C LEU A 114 6.45 -13.53 3.43
N ALA A 115 5.18 -13.30 3.74
CA ALA A 115 4.17 -13.01 2.74
C ALA A 115 4.43 -11.65 2.08
N SER A 116 4.68 -10.59 2.86
CA SER A 116 5.03 -9.26 2.36
C SER A 116 6.29 -9.27 1.50
N GLU A 117 7.35 -9.97 1.94
CA GLU A 117 8.57 -10.14 1.14
C GLU A 117 8.31 -10.91 -0.17
N LEU A 118 7.42 -11.90 -0.15
CA LEU A 118 7.13 -12.74 -1.32
C LEU A 118 6.28 -12.00 -2.36
N THR A 119 5.31 -11.20 -1.91
CA THR A 119 4.42 -10.42 -2.77
C THR A 119 5.06 -9.10 -3.20
N GLY A 120 5.98 -8.56 -2.40
CA GLY A 120 6.50 -7.20 -2.55
C GLY A 120 5.57 -6.12 -1.97
N TRP A 121 4.42 -6.49 -1.41
CA TRP A 121 3.43 -5.57 -0.84
C TRP A 121 3.55 -5.49 0.68
N GLN A 122 3.27 -4.31 1.24
CA GLN A 122 3.11 -4.21 2.69
C GLN A 122 1.77 -4.82 3.11
N ILE A 123 1.79 -5.95 3.82
CA ILE A 123 0.59 -6.64 4.29
C ILE A 123 0.35 -6.34 5.77
N ASN A 124 -0.77 -5.70 6.07
CA ASN A 124 -1.29 -5.54 7.43
C ASN A 124 -2.39 -6.59 7.65
N ILE A 125 -2.41 -7.21 8.83
CA ILE A 125 -3.48 -8.17 9.18
C ILE A 125 -4.33 -7.54 10.28
N ILE A 126 -5.62 -7.44 10.01
CA ILE A 126 -6.59 -6.81 10.89
C ILE A 126 -7.84 -7.65 11.06
N THR A 127 -8.57 -7.38 12.14
CA THR A 127 -9.90 -7.95 12.38
C THR A 127 -10.99 -7.19 11.62
N PRO A 128 -12.20 -7.75 11.44
CA PRO A 128 -13.31 -7.02 10.84
C PRO A 128 -13.65 -5.73 11.59
N GLU A 129 -13.60 -5.75 12.93
CA GLU A 129 -13.86 -4.56 13.76
C GLU A 129 -12.80 -3.46 13.54
N GLU A 130 -11.53 -3.84 13.40
CA GLU A 130 -10.47 -2.88 13.07
C GLU A 130 -10.59 -2.32 11.66
N SER A 131 -11.01 -3.15 10.70
CA SER A 131 -11.28 -2.72 9.32
C SER A 131 -12.40 -1.68 9.27
N GLU A 132 -13.51 -1.93 9.98
CA GLU A 132 -14.63 -0.99 10.07
C GLU A 132 -14.18 0.34 10.68
N LYS A 133 -13.42 0.30 11.79
CA LYS A 133 -12.88 1.52 12.42
C LYS A 133 -11.94 2.31 11.53
N ARG A 134 -11.10 1.64 10.72
CA ARG A 134 -10.21 2.32 9.77
C ARG A 134 -11.00 3.00 8.66
N GLN A 135 -11.97 2.30 8.10
CA GLN A 135 -12.84 2.84 7.06
C GLN A 135 -13.65 4.05 7.56
N GLU A 136 -14.19 3.97 8.78
CA GLU A 136 -14.87 5.11 9.44
C GLU A 136 -13.92 6.31 9.62
N ALA A 137 -12.68 6.07 10.04
CA ALA A 137 -11.68 7.12 10.23
C ALA A 137 -11.27 7.78 8.89
N GLU A 138 -11.05 6.98 7.84
CA GLU A 138 -10.75 7.46 6.48
C GLU A 138 -11.89 8.28 5.90
N SER A 139 -13.13 7.78 6.06
CA SER A 139 -14.33 8.49 5.61
C SER A 139 -14.51 9.80 6.37
N GLY A 140 -14.24 9.80 7.68
CA GLY A 140 -14.26 11.02 8.51
C GLY A 140 -13.19 12.04 8.10
N ALA A 141 -11.98 11.58 7.78
CA ALA A 141 -10.90 12.45 7.29
C ALA A 141 -11.23 13.04 5.91
N THR A 142 -11.76 12.24 5.00
CA THR A 142 -12.20 12.67 3.66
C THR A 142 -13.35 13.67 3.76
N ARG A 143 -14.34 13.39 4.64
CA ARG A 143 -15.45 14.33 4.91
C ARG A 143 -14.91 15.68 5.40
N ALA A 144 -14.01 15.67 6.36
CA ALA A 144 -13.41 16.89 6.89
C ALA A 144 -12.63 17.66 5.81
N LEU A 145 -11.89 16.95 4.96
CA LEU A 145 -11.18 17.54 3.81
C LEU A 145 -12.15 18.22 2.85
N PHE A 146 -13.23 17.54 2.45
CA PHE A 146 -14.21 18.09 1.51
C PHE A 146 -14.96 19.28 2.09
N VAL A 147 -15.42 19.20 3.34
CA VAL A 147 -16.08 20.33 4.03
C VAL A 147 -15.16 21.54 4.09
N ASP A 148 -13.89 21.37 4.47
CA ASP A 148 -12.92 22.48 4.57
C ASP A 148 -12.53 23.05 3.21
N LYS A 149 -12.19 22.19 2.24
CA LYS A 149 -11.58 22.61 0.97
C LYS A 149 -12.58 22.94 -0.12
N LEU A 150 -13.77 22.33 -0.09
CA LEU A 150 -14.84 22.59 -1.06
C LEU A 150 -15.91 23.55 -0.50
N ASP A 151 -15.83 23.94 0.78
CA ASP A 151 -16.82 24.82 1.44
C ASP A 151 -18.25 24.31 1.26
N ILE A 152 -18.44 23.01 1.55
CA ILE A 152 -19.71 22.30 1.45
C ILE A 152 -20.17 21.82 2.84
N ASP A 153 -21.44 21.46 2.95
CA ASP A 153 -21.95 20.80 4.15
C ASP A 153 -21.58 19.31 4.19
N GLU A 154 -21.80 18.68 5.34
CA GLU A 154 -21.51 17.26 5.54
C GLU A 154 -22.38 16.36 4.66
N ASP A 155 -23.61 16.76 4.33
CA ASP A 155 -24.52 15.96 3.53
C ASP A 155 -24.01 15.82 2.10
N VAL A 156 -23.53 16.91 1.49
CA VAL A 156 -22.91 16.89 0.15
C VAL A 156 -21.58 16.13 0.17
N ALA A 157 -20.78 16.27 1.23
CA ALA A 157 -19.54 15.51 1.39
C ALA A 157 -19.81 14.00 1.48
N ASP A 158 -20.88 13.60 2.17
CA ASP A 158 -21.28 12.19 2.31
C ASP A 158 -21.76 11.58 1.01
N ILE A 159 -22.46 12.35 0.17
CA ILE A 159 -22.85 11.92 -1.18
C ILE A 159 -21.59 11.66 -2.01
N LEU A 160 -20.61 12.58 -2.00
CA LEU A 160 -19.34 12.38 -2.72
C LEU A 160 -18.60 11.12 -2.26
N ILE A 161 -18.52 10.89 -0.95
CA ILE A 161 -17.86 9.69 -0.40
C ILE A 161 -18.61 8.42 -0.77
N ALA A 162 -19.95 8.44 -0.73
CA ALA A 162 -20.78 7.29 -1.11
C ALA A 162 -20.64 6.92 -2.59
N GLU A 163 -20.40 7.90 -3.44
CA GLU A 163 -20.11 7.73 -4.87
C GLU A 163 -18.64 7.39 -5.15
N GLY A 164 -17.81 7.26 -4.11
CA GLY A 164 -16.44 6.75 -4.19
C GLY A 164 -15.35 7.82 -4.36
N PHE A 165 -15.67 9.10 -4.20
CA PHE A 165 -14.66 10.17 -4.24
C PHE A 165 -13.86 10.18 -2.94
N ALA A 166 -12.55 10.01 -3.04
CA ALA A 166 -11.59 9.99 -1.94
C ALA A 166 -10.63 11.19 -1.94
N SER A 167 -10.55 11.95 -3.03
CA SER A 167 -9.59 13.06 -3.17
C SER A 167 -10.16 14.30 -3.88
N LEU A 168 -9.50 15.45 -3.71
CA LEU A 168 -9.88 16.69 -4.41
C LEU A 168 -9.59 16.59 -5.92
N GLU A 169 -8.58 15.80 -6.29
CA GLU A 169 -8.17 15.52 -7.66
C GLU A 169 -9.27 14.80 -8.42
N GLU A 170 -9.85 13.76 -7.81
CA GLU A 170 -11.00 13.05 -8.39
C GLU A 170 -12.18 14.00 -8.60
N VAL A 171 -12.55 14.78 -7.57
CA VAL A 171 -13.63 15.76 -7.68
C VAL A 171 -13.34 16.78 -8.79
N ALA A 172 -12.09 17.23 -8.96
CA ALA A 172 -11.73 18.23 -9.97
C ALA A 172 -11.77 17.68 -11.42
N TYR A 173 -11.33 16.43 -11.61
CA TYR A 173 -10.91 15.93 -12.93
C TYR A 173 -11.70 14.73 -13.47
N VAL A 174 -12.51 14.04 -12.65
CA VAL A 174 -13.45 13.02 -13.13
C VAL A 174 -14.31 13.57 -14.28
N PRO A 175 -14.64 12.76 -15.31
CA PRO A 175 -15.52 13.17 -16.40
C PRO A 175 -16.81 13.80 -15.90
N LEU A 176 -17.28 14.85 -16.59
CA LEU A 176 -18.47 15.58 -16.15
C LEU A 176 -19.69 14.66 -16.13
N GLU A 177 -19.75 13.75 -17.10
CA GLU A 177 -20.82 12.77 -17.26
C GLU A 177 -20.96 11.87 -16.04
N GLU A 178 -19.85 11.40 -15.45
CA GLU A 178 -19.86 10.55 -14.26
C GLU A 178 -20.38 11.30 -13.03
N MET A 179 -19.99 12.56 -12.84
CA MET A 179 -20.51 13.38 -11.75
C MET A 179 -22.01 13.72 -11.89
N LEU A 180 -22.51 13.79 -13.14
CA LEU A 180 -23.92 14.04 -13.44
C LEU A 180 -24.80 12.79 -13.28
N GLU A 181 -24.22 11.61 -13.10
CA GLU A 181 -24.96 10.38 -12.77
C GLU A 181 -25.43 10.36 -11.30
N ILE A 182 -24.83 11.18 -10.44
CA ILE A 182 -25.20 11.34 -9.04
C ILE A 182 -26.58 12.02 -8.98
N GLU A 183 -27.60 11.30 -8.49
CA GLU A 183 -29.00 11.76 -8.54
C GLU A 183 -29.23 13.08 -7.78
N GLU A 184 -28.44 13.32 -6.73
CA GLU A 184 -28.51 14.50 -5.87
C GLU A 184 -27.86 15.75 -6.47
N PHE A 185 -27.06 15.64 -7.54
CA PHE A 185 -26.33 16.76 -8.12
C PHE A 185 -26.91 17.22 -9.45
N ASP A 186 -27.00 18.53 -9.64
CA ASP A 186 -27.30 19.14 -10.93
C ASP A 186 -26.02 19.71 -11.59
N GLU A 187 -26.15 20.12 -12.85
CA GLU A 187 -25.01 20.65 -13.62
C GLU A 187 -24.36 21.88 -12.97
N ASP A 188 -25.14 22.70 -12.26
CA ASP A 188 -24.61 23.88 -11.58
C ASP A 188 -23.78 23.47 -10.35
N ILE A 189 -24.28 22.54 -9.52
CA ILE A 189 -23.58 21.97 -8.36
C ILE A 189 -22.28 21.29 -8.80
N VAL A 190 -22.34 20.42 -9.81
CA VAL A 190 -21.15 19.72 -10.30
C VAL A 190 -20.09 20.70 -10.77
N ASN A 191 -20.44 21.69 -11.60
CA ASN A 191 -19.48 22.68 -12.08
C ASN A 191 -18.88 23.50 -10.92
N GLU A 192 -19.69 23.85 -9.92
CA GLU A 192 -19.23 24.56 -8.73
C GLU A 192 -18.24 23.72 -7.92
N LEU A 193 -18.57 22.46 -7.60
CA LEU A 193 -17.70 21.53 -6.88
C LEU A 193 -16.35 21.37 -7.58
N ARG A 194 -16.36 21.16 -8.90
CA ARG A 194 -15.15 21.03 -9.72
C ARG A 194 -14.29 22.28 -9.69
N ASN A 195 -14.91 23.46 -9.79
CA ASN A 195 -14.19 24.73 -9.75
C ASN A 195 -13.58 24.97 -8.37
N ARG A 196 -14.31 24.67 -7.29
CA ARG A 196 -13.79 24.76 -5.91
C ARG A 196 -12.64 23.79 -5.68
N ALA A 197 -12.76 22.55 -6.13
CA ALA A 197 -11.69 21.55 -6.05
C ALA A 197 -10.42 22.03 -6.77
N ARG A 198 -10.54 22.53 -8.01
CA ARG A 198 -9.39 23.10 -8.75
C ARG A 198 -8.77 24.31 -8.06
N ASN A 199 -9.61 25.20 -7.51
CA ASN A 199 -9.12 26.38 -6.78
C ASN A 199 -8.41 25.98 -5.48
N ALA A 200 -8.93 24.98 -4.76
CA ALA A 200 -8.32 24.43 -3.56
C ALA A 200 -6.96 23.80 -3.88
N LEU A 201 -6.89 22.96 -4.93
CA LEU A 201 -5.64 22.37 -5.41
C LEU A 201 -4.62 23.44 -5.81
N LEU A 202 -5.04 24.47 -6.54
CA LEU A 202 -4.17 25.59 -6.91
C LEU A 202 -3.64 26.33 -5.67
N THR A 203 -4.51 26.55 -4.68
CA THR A 203 -4.11 27.21 -3.42
C THR A 203 -3.10 26.38 -2.64
N ILE A 204 -3.30 25.06 -2.60
CA ILE A 204 -2.35 24.12 -1.97
C ILE A 204 -1.00 24.17 -2.69
N GLU A 205 -0.99 24.16 -4.02
CA GLU A 205 0.26 24.20 -4.79
C GLU A 205 0.98 25.55 -4.66
N ILE A 206 0.26 26.67 -4.64
CA ILE A 206 0.85 28.00 -4.38
C ILE A 206 1.47 28.04 -2.98
N ALA A 207 0.74 27.58 -1.95
CA ALA A 207 1.27 27.55 -0.58
C ALA A 207 2.53 26.66 -0.47
N ARG A 208 2.57 25.57 -1.24
CA ARG A 208 3.73 24.70 -1.33
C ARG A 208 4.91 25.39 -2.01
N GLU A 209 4.71 26.08 -3.13
CA GLU A 209 5.74 26.88 -3.80
C GLU A 209 6.27 27.99 -2.88
N GLU A 210 5.39 28.70 -2.17
CA GLU A 210 5.77 29.73 -1.20
C GLU A 210 6.62 29.17 -0.05
N ASN A 211 6.29 27.98 0.45
CA ASN A 211 7.08 27.29 1.47
C ASN A 211 8.48 26.92 0.94
N ILE A 212 8.58 26.39 -0.28
CA ILE A 212 9.88 26.14 -0.92
C ILE A 212 10.65 27.46 -1.09
N GLU A 213 9.95 28.56 -1.44
CA GLU A 213 10.52 29.89 -1.55
C GLU A 213 10.97 30.52 -0.23
N ALA A 214 10.48 30.04 0.91
CA ALA A 214 10.92 30.49 2.23
C ALA A 214 12.29 29.89 2.62
N VAL A 215 12.65 28.73 2.07
CA VAL A 215 13.90 28.03 2.37
C VAL A 215 15.09 28.69 1.68
N SER A 216 16.22 28.80 2.37
CA SER A 216 17.47 29.37 1.85
C SER A 216 17.94 28.67 0.58
N GLN A 217 18.56 29.45 -0.31
CA GLN A 217 19.08 28.95 -1.59
C GLN A 217 20.13 27.84 -1.38
N ASP A 218 20.89 27.91 -0.29
CA ASP A 218 21.90 26.90 0.03
C ASP A 218 21.30 25.51 0.32
N ILE A 219 20.09 25.44 0.89
CA ILE A 219 19.36 24.16 1.05
C ILE A 219 18.78 23.71 -0.29
N ARG A 220 18.22 24.63 -1.09
CA ARG A 220 17.62 24.28 -2.39
C ARG A 220 18.63 23.75 -3.40
N ASP A 221 19.89 24.17 -3.28
CA ASP A 221 20.98 23.74 -4.15
C ASP A 221 21.55 22.35 -3.75
N ILE A 222 21.08 21.74 -2.65
CA ILE A 222 21.49 20.39 -2.24
C ILE A 222 20.88 19.37 -3.20
N GLN A 223 21.72 18.75 -4.03
CA GLN A 223 21.30 17.74 -5.03
C GLN A 223 20.59 16.52 -4.45
N ALA A 224 20.82 16.21 -3.17
CA ALA A 224 20.20 15.08 -2.49
C ALA A 224 18.76 15.37 -2.02
N LEU A 225 18.31 16.63 -2.05
CA LEU A 225 16.96 17.00 -1.63
C LEU A 225 16.05 17.19 -2.84
N THR A 226 14.90 16.51 -2.82
CA THR A 226 13.84 16.75 -3.81
C THR A 226 13.00 17.97 -3.41
N PRO A 227 12.21 18.56 -4.33
CA PRO A 227 11.29 19.64 -4.00
C PRO A 227 10.26 19.29 -2.92
N THR A 228 9.85 18.02 -2.80
CA THR A 228 9.00 17.55 -1.70
C THR A 228 9.73 17.65 -0.36
N MET A 229 10.94 17.12 -0.27
CA MET A 229 11.75 17.16 0.95
C MET A 229 12.04 18.60 1.41
N ILE A 230 12.28 19.52 0.47
CA ILE A 230 12.50 20.94 0.77
C ILE A 230 11.23 21.58 1.35
N ALA A 231 10.04 21.25 0.81
CA ALA A 231 8.77 21.73 1.35
C ALA A 231 8.50 21.18 2.76
N ASP A 232 8.82 19.91 3.02
CA ASP A 232 8.67 19.28 4.33
C ASP A 232 9.58 19.94 5.38
N LEU A 233 10.83 20.24 5.01
CA LEU A 233 11.77 21.01 5.83
C LEU A 233 11.23 22.42 6.14
N ALA A 234 10.72 23.12 5.14
CA ALA A 234 10.13 24.45 5.30
C ALA A 234 8.97 24.41 6.30
N GLN A 235 8.08 23.42 6.18
CA GLN A 235 6.94 23.24 7.05
C GLN A 235 7.34 22.89 8.50
N ALA A 236 8.45 22.16 8.68
CA ALA A 236 9.08 21.92 9.97
C ALA A 236 9.83 23.14 10.54
N GLY A 237 9.86 24.27 9.81
CA GLY A 237 10.53 25.50 10.22
C GLY A 237 12.02 25.54 9.91
N VAL A 238 12.54 24.57 9.17
CA VAL A 238 13.95 24.42 8.82
C VAL A 238 14.22 25.19 7.52
N ASN A 239 14.61 26.45 7.66
CA ASN A 239 14.71 27.37 6.52
C ASN A 239 16.16 27.63 6.10
N THR A 240 17.14 27.36 6.96
CA THR A 240 18.56 27.65 6.70
C THR A 240 19.45 26.44 6.92
N LEU A 241 20.64 26.44 6.31
CA LEU A 241 21.66 25.39 6.53
C LEU A 241 21.99 25.21 8.02
N ASP A 242 21.96 26.30 8.80
CA ASP A 242 22.20 26.25 10.24
C ASP A 242 21.06 25.50 10.94
N ASP A 243 19.80 25.79 10.62
CA ASP A 243 18.64 25.06 11.16
C ASP A 243 18.72 23.56 10.83
N LEU A 244 19.14 23.23 9.60
CA LEU A 244 19.30 21.84 9.16
C LEU A 244 20.44 21.13 9.89
N ALA A 245 21.53 21.85 10.21
CA ALA A 245 22.66 21.31 10.94
C ALA A 245 22.39 21.11 12.44
N GLU A 246 21.38 21.79 12.99
CA GLU A 246 20.95 21.62 14.39
C GLU A 246 20.09 20.37 14.60
N LEU A 247 19.47 19.83 13.55
CA LEU A 247 18.63 18.64 13.64
C LEU A 247 19.44 17.38 13.97
N ALA A 248 18.90 16.56 14.87
CA ALA A 248 19.36 15.20 15.05
C ALA A 248 18.91 14.30 13.88
N ILE A 249 19.60 13.16 13.68
CA ILE A 249 19.32 12.24 12.56
C ILE A 249 17.89 11.70 12.62
N ASP A 250 17.41 11.38 13.82
CA ASP A 250 16.06 10.89 14.08
C ASP A 250 14.98 11.96 13.85
N GLU A 251 15.28 13.22 14.19
CA GLU A 251 14.41 14.36 13.87
C GLU A 251 14.33 14.59 12.36
N LEU A 252 15.47 14.54 11.67
CA LEU A 252 15.53 14.67 10.23
C LEU A 252 14.81 13.53 9.51
N GLN A 253 14.95 12.28 9.97
CA GLN A 253 14.21 11.13 9.42
C GLN A 253 12.70 11.22 9.65
N THR A 254 12.27 11.91 10.70
CA THR A 254 10.86 12.17 10.94
C THR A 254 10.29 13.18 9.95
N ILE A 255 11.08 14.21 9.60
CA ILE A 255 10.67 15.25 8.65
C ILE A 255 10.82 14.77 7.21
N ILE A 256 11.89 14.05 6.91
CA ILE A 256 12.23 13.51 5.59
C ILE A 256 12.51 12.00 5.70
N PRO A 257 11.47 11.14 5.62
CA PRO A 257 11.63 9.69 5.79
C PRO A 257 12.35 8.99 4.62
N ALA A 258 12.49 9.65 3.47
CA ALA A 258 13.02 9.06 2.23
C ALA A 258 14.52 9.31 1.98
N LEU A 259 15.32 9.65 3.00
CA LEU A 259 16.77 9.94 2.82
C LEU A 259 17.66 8.68 2.65
N ASP A 260 17.10 7.47 2.75
CA ASP A 260 17.85 6.21 2.77
C ASP A 260 18.07 5.55 1.38
N GLU A 261 17.74 6.22 0.26
CA GLU A 261 18.04 5.75 -1.11
C GLU A 261 19.25 6.44 -1.78
#